data_AF-A0ABD0PWU0-F1
#
_entry.id   AF-A0ABD0PWU0-F1
#
_cell.length_a   1.000
_cell.length_b   1.000
_cell.length_c   1.000
_cell.angle_alpha   90.00
_cell.angle_beta   90.00
_cell.angle_gamma   90.00
#
_symmetry.space_group_name_H-M   'P 1'
#
loop_
_entity.id
_entity.type
_entity.pdbx_description
1 polymer ?
#
loop_
_entity_poly.entity_id
_entity_poly.type
_entity_poly.pdbx_seq_one_letter_code
_entity_poly.pdbx_strand_id
1 'polypeptide(L)' 'MSGVASTLAKKRALAAGFGTNTNAVKYLNQNFESLRSECLSRGQLFCDPTFPAAPESLGFNELGPRSPKTRGIVWKRPG' A
#
# COMPACT_ATOMS: atom_id res chain seq x y z
N MET A 1 -21.32 -2.81 16.52
CA MET A 1 -21.96 -4.03 15.95
C MET A 1 -21.73 -4.12 14.43
N SER A 2 -20.58 -4.62 13.96
CA SER A 2 -20.24 -4.70 12.52
C SER A 2 -19.78 -6.10 12.05
N GLY A 3 -19.59 -7.06 12.96
CA GLY A 3 -18.95 -8.34 12.66
C GLY A 3 -19.70 -9.24 11.66
N VAL A 4 -21.03 -9.31 11.73
CA VAL A 4 -21.81 -10.25 10.90
C VAL A 4 -22.06 -9.70 9.49
N ALA A 5 -22.34 -8.40 9.37
CA ALA A 5 -22.56 -7.77 8.06
C ALA A 5 -21.26 -7.72 7.23
N SER A 6 -20.12 -7.39 7.86
CA SER A 6 -18.82 -7.35 7.19
C SER A 6 -18.34 -8.73 6.74
N THR A 7 -18.60 -9.79 7.52
CA THR A 7 -18.26 -11.16 7.13
C THR A 7 -19.13 -11.66 5.98
N LEU A 8 -20.42 -11.33 5.97
CA LEU A 8 -21.31 -11.66 4.84
C LEU A 8 -20.90 -10.92 3.55
N ALA A 9 -20.54 -9.64 3.65
CA ALA A 9 -20.04 -8.87 2.52
C ALA A 9 -18.73 -9.46 1.95
N LYS A 10 -17.79 -9.85 2.81
CA LYS A 10 -16.55 -10.54 2.40
C LYS A 10 -16.84 -11.88 1.70
N LYS A 11 -17.76 -12.70 2.23
CA LYS A 11 -18.15 -13.97 1.60
C LYS A 11 -18.76 -13.77 0.22
N ARG A 12 -19.61 -12.76 0.04
CA ARG A 12 -20.17 -12.41 -1.27
C ARG A 12 -19.11 -11.90 -2.25
N ALA A 13 -18.16 -11.09 -1.78
CA ALA A 13 -17.04 -10.63 -2.60
C ALA A 13 -16.17 -11.81 -3.07
N LEU A 14 -15.83 -12.73 -2.18
CA LEU A 14 -15.10 -13.95 -2.54
C LEU A 14 -15.87 -14.78 -3.59
N ALA A 15 -17.19 -14.96 -3.41
CA ALA A 15 -18.03 -15.66 -4.38
C ALA A 15 -18.13 -14.93 -5.74
N ALA A 16 -18.04 -13.61 -5.76
CA ALA A 16 -17.96 -12.79 -6.98
C ALA A 16 -16.55 -12.77 -7.60
N GLY A 17 -15.61 -13.58 -7.09
CA GLY A 17 -14.28 -13.75 -7.64
C GLY A 17 -13.24 -12.73 -7.15
N PHE A 18 -13.58 -11.86 -6.20
CA PHE A 18 -12.61 -10.95 -5.59
C PHE A 18 -11.53 -11.75 -4.82
N GLY A 19 -10.27 -11.44 -5.07
CA GLY A 19 -9.10 -12.14 -4.50
C GLY A 19 -8.51 -13.20 -5.44
N THR A 20 -9.10 -13.43 -6.60
CA THR A 20 -8.47 -14.23 -7.68
C THR A 20 -7.41 -13.41 -8.41
N ASN A 21 -6.52 -14.06 -9.17
CA ASN A 21 -5.48 -13.38 -9.94
C ASN A 21 -6.09 -12.38 -10.96
N THR A 22 -7.23 -12.72 -11.55
CA THR A 22 -7.94 -11.86 -12.51
C THR A 22 -8.73 -10.73 -11.86
N ASN A 23 -9.11 -10.85 -10.58
CA ASN A 23 -9.84 -9.82 -9.85
C ASN A 23 -9.27 -9.66 -8.43
N ALA A 24 -8.03 -9.15 -8.35
CA ALA A 24 -7.33 -8.97 -7.09
C ALA A 24 -8.00 -7.89 -6.21
N VAL A 25 -8.00 -8.13 -4.89
CA VAL A 25 -8.48 -7.13 -3.93
C VAL A 25 -7.47 -6.00 -3.84
N LYS A 26 -7.96 -4.76 -3.91
CA LYS A 26 -7.16 -3.55 -3.74
C LYS A 26 -6.67 -3.43 -2.30
N TYR A 27 -5.36 -3.61 -2.09
CA TYR A 27 -4.76 -3.44 -0.77
C TYR A 27 -4.93 -1.99 -0.30
N LEU A 28 -5.47 -1.82 0.91
CA LEU A 28 -5.81 -0.51 1.49
C LEU A 28 -6.69 0.36 0.57
N ASN A 29 -7.52 -0.26 -0.28
CA ASN A 29 -8.35 0.40 -1.28
C ASN A 29 -7.57 1.28 -2.29
N GLN A 30 -6.28 1.02 -2.47
CA GLN A 30 -5.46 1.74 -3.46
C GLN A 30 -5.74 1.22 -4.87
N ASN A 31 -5.87 2.13 -5.82
CA ASN A 31 -6.11 1.80 -7.22
C ASN A 31 -5.02 2.41 -8.10
N PHE A 32 -4.23 1.54 -8.73
CA PHE A 32 -3.08 1.93 -9.54
C PHE A 32 -3.46 2.90 -10.67
N GLU A 33 -4.52 2.62 -11.43
CA GLU A 33 -4.88 3.43 -12.60
C GLU A 33 -5.36 4.83 -12.21
N SER A 34 -6.11 4.94 -11.10
CA SER A 34 -6.52 6.27 -10.60
C SER A 34 -5.34 7.05 -10.03
N LEU A 35 -4.45 6.39 -9.28
CA LEU A 35 -3.26 7.05 -8.72
C LEU A 35 -2.30 7.51 -9.82
N ARG A 36 -2.10 6.67 -10.84
CA ARG A 36 -1.26 6.99 -11.98
C ARG A 36 -1.82 8.17 -12.77
N SER A 37 -3.12 8.14 -13.10
CA SER A 37 -3.75 9.24 -13.83
C SER A 37 -3.74 10.55 -13.06
N GLU A 38 -3.98 10.52 -11.74
CA GLU A 38 -3.86 11.70 -10.88
C GLU A 38 -2.45 12.29 -10.90
N CYS A 39 -1.42 11.47 -10.68
CA CYS A 39 -0.02 11.91 -10.72
C CYS A 39 0.38 12.50 -12.08
N LEU A 40 -0.04 11.86 -13.18
CA LEU A 40 0.21 12.35 -14.54
C LEU A 40 -0.48 13.69 -14.79
N SER A 41 -1.75 13.84 -14.37
CA SER A 41 -2.48 15.10 -14.52
C SER A 41 -1.85 16.25 -13.74
N ARG A 42 -1.23 15.95 -12.59
CA ARG A 42 -0.52 16.92 -11.76
C ARG A 42 0.93 17.15 -12.19
N GLY A 43 1.46 16.34 -13.11
CA GLY A 43 2.88 16.38 -13.50
C GLY A 43 3.83 16.05 -12.35
N GLN A 44 3.39 15.25 -11.38
CA GLN A 44 4.16 14.92 -10.18
C GLN A 44 4.40 13.41 -10.08
N LEU A 45 5.51 13.05 -9.43
CA LEU A 45 5.80 11.65 -9.14
C LEU A 45 4.95 11.16 -7.97
N PHE A 46 4.52 9.90 -8.04
CA PHE A 46 3.77 9.28 -6.96
C PHE A 46 4.64 9.11 -5.70
N CYS A 47 4.10 9.54 -4.56
CA CYS A 47 4.63 9.27 -3.22
C CYS A 47 3.57 8.48 -2.47
N ASP A 48 3.93 7.30 -1.98
CA ASP A 48 2.98 6.40 -1.33
C ASP A 48 2.65 6.90 0.09
N PRO A 49 1.37 7.23 0.40
CA PRO A 49 0.97 7.65 1.74
C PRO A 49 0.83 6.47 2.71
N THR A 50 0.63 5.25 2.20
CA THR A 50 0.47 4.03 2.99
C THR A 50 1.79 3.36 3.33
N PHE A 51 2.81 3.58 2.50
CA PHE A 51 4.16 3.10 2.70
C PHE A 51 5.18 4.23 2.45
N PRO A 52 5.34 5.15 3.41
CA PRO A 52 6.16 6.33 3.22
C PRO A 52 7.65 5.98 3.09
N ALA A 53 8.44 6.86 2.47
CA ALA A 53 9.90 6.76 2.42
C ALA A 53 10.53 7.16 3.78
N ALA A 54 10.16 6.46 4.84
CA ALA A 54 10.51 6.78 6.23
C ALA A 54 11.10 5.56 6.95
N PRO A 55 11.84 5.74 8.06
CA PRO A 55 12.49 4.63 8.76
C PRO A 55 11.50 3.55 9.25
N GLU A 56 10.25 3.91 9.52
CA GLU A 56 9.19 2.98 9.92
C GLU A 56 8.88 1.96 8.83
N SER A 57 9.08 2.33 7.56
CA SER A 57 8.90 1.45 6.41
C SER A 57 10.07 0.48 6.20
N LEU A 58 11.25 0.77 6.78
CA LEU A 58 12.39 -0.15 6.74
C LEU A 58 12.23 -1.31 7.72
N GLY A 59 11.54 -1.08 8.83
CA GLY A 59 11.19 -2.11 9.78
C GLY A 59 11.17 -1.62 11.22
N PHE A 60 11.26 -2.58 12.13
CA PHE A 60 11.24 -2.35 13.57
C PHE A 60 12.46 -2.99 14.23
N ASN A 61 12.77 -2.56 15.45
CA ASN A 61 13.89 -3.05 16.27
C ASN A 61 15.25 -2.99 15.54
N GLU A 62 15.70 -4.08 14.93
CA GLU A 62 16.96 -4.16 14.19
C GLU A 62 17.03 -3.27 12.95
N LEU A 63 15.89 -2.96 12.34
CA LEU A 63 15.80 -2.03 11.21
C LEU A 63 14.97 -0.79 11.58
N GLY A 64 14.77 -0.54 12.88
CA GLY A 64 14.02 0.61 13.35
C GLY A 64 14.78 1.93 13.21
N PRO A 65 14.14 3.07 13.54
CA PRO A 65 14.71 4.42 13.35
C PRO A 65 16.03 4.68 14.08
N ARG A 66 16.30 3.94 15.16
CA ARG A 66 17.52 4.09 15.97
C ARG A 66 18.60 3.06 15.65
N SER A 67 18.33 2.15 14.72
CA SER A 67 19.30 1.11 14.35
C SER A 67 20.50 1.73 13.64
N PRO A 68 21.74 1.32 13.98
CA PRO A 68 22.91 1.67 13.19
C PRO A 68 22.79 1.22 11.73
N LYS A 69 22.05 0.14 11.46
CA LYS A 69 21.89 -0.45 10.12
C LYS A 69 21.09 0.45 9.16
N THR A 70 20.19 1.27 9.68
CA THR A 70 19.32 2.13 8.88
C THR A 70 19.77 3.59 8.86
N ARG A 71 20.85 3.92 9.56
CA ARG A 71 21.41 5.26 9.63
C ARG A 71 21.99 5.67 8.27
N GLY A 72 21.59 6.84 7.78
CA GLY A 72 22.13 7.42 6.54
C GLY A 72 21.56 6.83 5.25
N ILE A 73 20.50 6.01 5.33
CA ILE A 73 19.80 5.52 4.14
C ILE A 73 19.12 6.68 3.40
N VAL A 74 19.27 6.69 2.08
CA VAL A 74 18.62 7.65 1.17
C VAL A 74 17.75 6.88 0.20
N TRP A 75 16.48 7.26 0.12
CA TRP A 75 15.53 6.70 -0.83
C TRP A 75 15.79 7.25 -2.23
N LYS A 76 15.97 6.37 -3.20
CA LYS A 76 16.22 6.73 -4.61
C LYS A 76 15.21 6.03 -5.50
N ARG A 77 14.89 6.67 -6.62
CA ARG A 77 14.09 6.06 -7.70
C ARG A 77 15.04 5.50 -8.75
N PRO A 78 14.72 4.34 -9.37
CA PRO A 78 15.39 3.93 -10.60
C PRO A 78 15.21 5.02 -11.65
N GLY A 79 16.31 5.46 -12.25
CA GLY A 79 16.34 6.39 -13.38
C GLY A 79 16.41 5.66 -14.71
#